data_AF-A0A936WK12-F1
#
_entry.id   AF-A0A936WK12-F1
#
_cell.length_a   1.000
_cell.length_b   1.000
_cell.length_c   1.000
_cell.angle_alpha   90.00
_cell.angle_beta   90.00
_cell.angle_gamma   90.00
#
_symmetry.space_group_name_H-M   'P 1'
#
loop_
_entity.id
_entity.type
_entity.pdbx_description
1 polymer ?
#
loop_
_entity_poly.entity_id
_entity_poly.type
_entity_poly.pdbx_seq_one_letter_code
_entity_poly.pdbx_strand_id
1 'polypeptide(L)'
;MLMLTANLGSYYLPVGLLVAAVVLYLAITTYLKAQRTMLELGIAPRTRRPSYALVFLVMVAVAVAVAWGLKLAWDSGAAVVNTLTLVAFPYIALFIFLIGSIYRYINRGFQVSSLSSEFLERKKLFWGSQPFHYGLMWLFFGHLTAFLFPRSVLAWNGEPVRLLILEMSAFAFGLATLLGLVLLIRRRLGSRKVMMVTNRMDMLVYVVLLVQILSGLIVAVANNWGTSWFASAITPYMRSIFAFNPDVAAVSALPWTVKMHMFSAFFIIAIIPFTRFIHFLVAPIDYIWRGYQVVIWNWSRKAIRSSGSYFPGKKGMNH
;
A
#
# COMPACT_ATOMS: atom_id res chain seq x y z
N MET A 1 -9.71 49.31 -15.82
CA MET A 1 -9.39 48.20 -16.76
C MET A 1 -8.97 46.91 -16.01
N LEU A 2 -9.65 46.55 -14.91
CA LEU A 2 -9.30 45.38 -14.07
C LEU A 2 -10.53 44.65 -13.49
N MET A 3 -11.74 44.98 -13.95
CA MET A 3 -13.00 44.30 -13.55
C MET A 3 -13.65 43.49 -14.68
N LEU A 4 -13.11 43.50 -15.90
CA LEU A 4 -13.66 42.74 -17.05
C LEU A 4 -13.03 41.34 -17.21
N THR A 5 -11.93 41.02 -16.52
CA THR A 5 -11.25 39.72 -16.62
C THR A 5 -11.79 38.67 -15.65
N ALA A 6 -12.50 39.06 -14.58
CA ALA A 6 -13.03 38.14 -13.57
C ALA A 6 -14.28 37.36 -14.04
N ASN A 7 -15.06 37.91 -14.98
CA ASN A 7 -16.29 37.29 -15.50
C ASN A 7 -16.09 36.41 -16.73
N LEU A 8 -14.90 36.40 -17.33
CA LEU A 8 -14.62 35.57 -18.51
C LEU A 8 -14.30 34.12 -18.08
N GLY A 9 -13.55 33.92 -16.99
CA GLY A 9 -13.16 32.58 -16.50
C GLY A 9 -14.32 31.69 -16.03
N SER A 10 -15.45 32.27 -15.61
CA SER A 10 -16.63 31.54 -15.11
C SER A 10 -17.46 30.88 -16.21
N TYR A 11 -17.39 31.37 -17.46
CA TYR A 11 -18.10 30.78 -18.61
C TYR A 11 -17.27 29.74 -19.37
N TYR A 12 -15.94 29.87 -19.40
CA TYR A 12 -15.08 28.91 -20.11
C TYR A 12 -14.94 27.57 -19.39
N LEU A 13 -15.04 27.54 -18.06
CA LEU A 13 -14.99 26.30 -17.28
C LEU A 13 -16.18 25.35 -17.57
N PRO A 14 -17.46 25.80 -17.54
CA PRO A 14 -18.59 24.94 -17.86
C PRO A 14 -18.64 24.55 -19.34
N VAL A 15 -18.25 25.44 -20.26
CA VAL A 15 -18.13 25.12 -21.70
C VAL A 15 -17.04 24.07 -21.94
N GLY A 16 -15.88 24.20 -21.28
CA GLY A 16 -14.79 23.23 -21.35
C GLY A 16 -15.19 21.85 -20.81
N LEU A 17 -15.93 21.81 -19.69
CA LEU A 17 -16.46 20.56 -19.13
C LEU A 17 -17.50 19.91 -20.06
N LEU A 18 -18.36 20.71 -20.70
CA LEU A 18 -19.38 20.22 -21.63
C LEU A 18 -18.73 19.67 -22.91
N VAL A 19 -17.74 20.36 -23.46
CA VAL A 19 -16.94 19.87 -24.60
C VAL A 19 -16.20 18.59 -24.23
N ALA A 20 -15.56 18.52 -23.06
CA ALA A 20 -14.89 17.31 -22.59
C ALA A 20 -15.88 16.14 -22.39
N ALA A 21 -17.07 16.40 -21.86
CA ALA A 21 -18.13 15.40 -21.70
C ALA A 21 -18.65 14.89 -23.06
N VAL A 22 -18.82 15.76 -24.05
CA VAL A 22 -19.22 15.38 -25.41
C VAL A 22 -18.13 14.57 -26.10
N VAL A 23 -16.87 14.98 -26.00
CA VAL A 23 -15.73 14.23 -26.55
C VAL A 23 -15.61 12.86 -25.89
N LEU A 24 -15.77 12.79 -24.56
CA LEU A 24 -15.75 11.53 -23.82
C LEU A 24 -16.93 10.63 -24.20
N TYR A 25 -18.14 11.19 -24.33
CA TYR A 25 -19.33 10.47 -24.78
C TYR A 25 -19.16 9.91 -26.20
N LEU A 26 -18.65 10.71 -27.13
CA LEU A 26 -18.36 10.28 -28.50
C LEU A 26 -17.25 9.22 -28.54
N ALA A 27 -16.20 9.35 -27.73
CA ALA A 27 -15.14 8.36 -27.62
C ALA A 27 -15.65 7.02 -27.05
N ILE A 28 -16.48 7.06 -26.01
CA ILE A 28 -17.09 5.87 -25.41
C ILE A 28 -18.05 5.20 -26.40
N THR A 29 -18.93 5.96 -27.04
CA THR A 29 -19.92 5.41 -27.98
C THR A 29 -19.26 4.84 -29.22
N THR A 30 -18.23 5.50 -29.77
CA THR A 30 -17.44 4.97 -30.90
C THR A 30 -16.67 3.72 -30.50
N TYR A 31 -16.07 3.68 -29.30
CA TYR A 31 -15.41 2.48 -28.77
C TYR A 31 -16.40 1.32 -28.60
N LEU A 32 -17.56 1.55 -28.00
CA LEU A 32 -18.59 0.54 -27.81
C LEU A 32 -19.18 0.05 -29.14
N LYS A 33 -19.39 0.95 -30.10
CA LYS A 33 -19.85 0.60 -31.45
C LYS A 33 -18.79 -0.22 -32.19
N ALA A 34 -17.52 0.18 -32.12
CA ALA A 34 -16.41 -0.59 -32.68
C ALA A 34 -16.30 -1.99 -32.03
N GLN A 35 -16.49 -2.12 -30.72
CA GLN A 35 -16.53 -3.42 -30.04
C GLN A 35 -17.69 -4.29 -30.54
N ARG A 36 -18.90 -3.73 -30.69
CA ARG A 36 -20.05 -4.47 -31.28
C ARG A 36 -19.77 -4.91 -32.71
N THR A 37 -19.25 -4.02 -33.55
CA THR A 37 -18.90 -4.36 -34.94
C THR A 37 -17.80 -5.40 -35.02
N MET A 38 -16.80 -5.38 -34.11
CA MET A 38 -15.79 -6.43 -34.03
C MET A 38 -16.38 -7.78 -33.62
N LEU A 39 -17.34 -7.80 -32.69
CA LEU A 39 -18.08 -9.00 -32.31
C LEU A 39 -18.96 -9.53 -33.46
N GLU A 40 -19.65 -8.65 -34.17
CA GLU A 40 -20.47 -8.97 -35.35
C GLU A 40 -19.63 -9.53 -36.51
N LEU A 41 -18.41 -9.01 -36.70
CA LEU A 41 -17.46 -9.48 -37.73
C LEU A 41 -16.73 -10.77 -37.34
N GLY A 42 -17.00 -11.35 -36.17
CA GLY A 42 -16.29 -12.52 -35.66
C GLY A 42 -14.79 -12.29 -35.42
N ILE A 43 -14.34 -11.03 -35.41
CA ILE A 43 -12.95 -10.67 -35.15
C ILE A 43 -12.77 -10.71 -33.64
N ALA A 44 -12.27 -11.85 -33.13
CA ALA A 44 -11.85 -11.94 -31.74
C ALA A 44 -10.87 -10.77 -31.47
N PRO A 45 -11.16 -9.86 -30.53
CA PRO A 45 -10.28 -8.75 -30.26
C PRO A 45 -8.93 -9.33 -29.86
N ARG A 46 -7.88 -9.07 -30.66
CA ARG A 46 -6.51 -9.35 -30.23
C ARG A 46 -6.33 -8.61 -28.93
N THR A 47 -6.29 -9.32 -27.81
CA THR A 47 -6.02 -8.70 -26.51
C THR A 47 -4.57 -8.23 -26.55
N ARG A 48 -4.35 -7.00 -27.04
CA ARG A 48 -3.03 -6.36 -26.98
C ARG A 48 -2.77 -6.14 -25.51
N ARG A 49 -1.92 -7.00 -24.92
CA ARG A 49 -1.58 -6.88 -23.50
C ARG A 49 -0.99 -5.48 -23.28
N PRO A 50 -1.44 -4.75 -22.26
CA PRO A 50 -0.93 -3.42 -22.00
C PRO A 50 0.58 -3.51 -21.75
N SER A 51 1.33 -2.54 -22.29
CA SER A 51 2.73 -2.37 -21.92
C SER A 51 2.76 -1.94 -20.45
N TYR A 52 3.11 -2.87 -19.54
CA TYR A 52 3.17 -2.57 -18.11
C TYR A 52 4.23 -1.51 -17.78
N ALA A 53 5.27 -1.38 -18.60
CA ALA A 53 6.21 -0.27 -18.50
C ALA A 53 5.52 1.08 -18.76
N LEU A 54 4.69 1.18 -19.81
CA LEU A 54 3.91 2.39 -20.07
C LEU A 54 2.90 2.66 -18.95
N VAL A 55 2.19 1.63 -18.48
CA VAL A 55 1.24 1.76 -17.35
C VAL A 55 1.97 2.29 -16.11
N PHE A 56 3.15 1.75 -15.80
CA PHE A 56 3.97 2.21 -14.69
C PHE A 56 4.37 3.69 -14.86
N LEU A 57 4.90 4.08 -16.02
CA LEU A 57 5.29 5.46 -16.29
C LEU A 57 4.12 6.45 -16.19
N VAL A 58 2.95 6.07 -16.73
CA VAL A 58 1.73 6.88 -16.60
C VAL A 58 1.32 7.01 -15.13
N MET A 59 1.35 5.92 -14.36
CA MET A 59 1.05 5.97 -12.92
C MET A 59 2.05 6.82 -12.14
N VAL A 60 3.34 6.79 -12.50
CA VAL A 60 4.37 7.67 -11.91
C VAL A 60 4.05 9.14 -12.25
N ALA A 61 3.76 9.46 -13.52
CA ALA A 61 3.40 10.81 -13.93
C ALA A 61 2.16 11.33 -13.18
N VAL A 62 1.13 10.49 -13.05
CA VAL A 62 -0.06 10.79 -12.26
C VAL A 62 0.30 11.01 -10.79
N ALA A 63 1.11 10.15 -10.19
CA ALA A 63 1.52 10.29 -8.80
C ALA A 63 2.32 11.58 -8.55
N VAL A 64 3.19 11.97 -9.49
CA VAL A 64 3.92 13.25 -9.44
C VAL A 64 2.94 14.42 -9.56
N ALA A 65 2.00 14.37 -10.50
CA ALA A 65 0.99 15.42 -10.65
C ALA A 65 0.11 15.56 -9.39
N VAL A 66 -0.30 14.44 -8.78
CA VAL A 66 -1.05 14.44 -7.52
C VAL A 66 -0.21 15.00 -6.37
N ALA A 67 1.04 14.57 -6.21
CA ALA A 67 1.92 15.08 -5.17
C ALA A 67 2.20 16.59 -5.33
N TRP A 68 2.38 17.05 -6.57
CA TRP A 68 2.53 18.47 -6.88
C TRP A 68 1.26 19.27 -6.60
N GLY A 69 0.10 18.77 -7.01
CA GLY A 69 -1.19 19.39 -6.71
C GLY A 69 -1.46 19.49 -5.21
N LEU A 70 -1.18 18.43 -4.45
CA LEU A 70 -1.29 18.42 -2.99
C LEU A 70 -0.30 19.40 -2.33
N LYS A 71 0.94 19.47 -2.81
CA LYS A 71 1.90 20.48 -2.37
C LYS A 71 1.34 21.89 -2.52
N LEU A 72 0.88 22.27 -3.73
CA LEU A 72 0.28 23.57 -3.98
C LEU A 72 -0.94 23.83 -3.08
N ALA A 73 -1.77 22.81 -2.87
CA ALA A 73 -2.95 22.89 -2.02
C ALA A 73 -2.59 23.14 -0.56
N TRP A 74 -1.59 22.45 0.00
CA TRP A 74 -1.11 22.71 1.36
C TRP A 74 -0.40 24.05 1.50
N ASP A 75 0.39 24.44 0.51
CA ASP A 75 1.10 25.73 0.49
C ASP A 75 0.13 26.92 0.44
N SER A 76 -1.08 26.73 -0.11
CA SER A 76 -2.14 27.75 -0.11
C SER A 76 -2.70 28.08 1.28
N GLY A 77 -2.42 27.25 2.30
CA GLY A 77 -2.95 27.42 3.65
C GLY A 77 -4.46 27.18 3.79
N ALA A 78 -5.12 26.67 2.75
CA ALA A 78 -6.57 26.46 2.76
C ALA A 78 -6.99 25.42 3.82
N ALA A 79 -7.80 25.85 4.80
CA ALA A 79 -8.30 25.00 5.88
C ALA A 79 -9.04 23.76 5.36
N VAL A 80 -9.73 23.89 4.23
CA VAL A 80 -10.45 22.78 3.57
C VAL A 80 -9.49 21.65 3.19
N VAL A 81 -8.30 21.97 2.69
CA VAL A 81 -7.31 20.96 2.27
C VAL A 81 -6.82 20.16 3.48
N ASN A 82 -6.48 20.84 4.57
CA ASN A 82 -6.07 20.18 5.82
C ASN A 82 -7.21 19.31 6.37
N THR A 83 -8.45 19.80 6.33
CA THR A 83 -9.61 19.02 6.78
C THR A 83 -9.80 17.75 5.94
N LEU A 84 -9.75 17.86 4.62
CA LEU A 84 -9.93 16.70 3.74
C LEU A 84 -8.78 15.68 3.88
N THR A 85 -7.53 16.16 3.94
CA THR A 85 -6.34 15.29 3.90
C THR A 85 -5.91 14.76 5.27
N LEU A 86 -6.06 15.55 6.34
CA LEU A 86 -5.60 15.21 7.70
C LEU A 86 -6.74 14.79 8.62
N VAL A 87 -8.01 15.03 8.26
CA VAL A 87 -9.16 14.59 9.07
C VAL A 87 -9.96 13.53 8.35
N ALA A 88 -10.60 13.87 7.23
CA ALA A 88 -11.53 12.97 6.55
C ALA A 88 -10.84 11.74 5.95
N PHE A 89 -9.72 11.94 5.25
CA PHE A 89 -9.03 10.87 4.54
C PHE A 89 -8.51 9.74 5.43
N PRO A 90 -7.91 9.98 6.61
CA PRO A 90 -7.58 8.92 7.57
C PRO A 90 -8.75 8.00 7.93
N TYR A 91 -9.94 8.57 8.22
CA TYR A 91 -11.12 7.76 8.55
C TYR A 91 -11.60 6.95 7.34
N ILE A 92 -11.63 7.55 6.15
CA ILE A 92 -11.98 6.84 4.91
C ILE A 92 -11.01 5.68 4.67
N ALA A 93 -9.70 5.92 4.82
CA ALA A 93 -8.68 4.90 4.63
C ALA A 93 -8.83 3.73 5.62
N LEU A 94 -9.05 4.02 6.90
CA LEU A 94 -9.26 3.01 7.93
C LEU A 94 -10.56 2.22 7.72
N PHE A 95 -11.64 2.90 7.32
CA PHE A 95 -12.91 2.26 7.00
C PHE A 95 -12.78 1.30 5.81
N ILE A 96 -12.19 1.76 4.70
CA ILE A 96 -11.92 0.93 3.53
C ILE A 96 -11.04 -0.26 3.90
N PHE A 97 -9.97 -0.01 4.66
CA PHE A 97 -9.06 -1.06 5.12
C PHE A 97 -9.81 -2.15 5.90
N LEU A 98 -10.57 -1.76 6.92
CA LEU A 98 -11.25 -2.71 7.80
C LEU A 98 -12.30 -3.52 7.04
N ILE A 99 -13.27 -2.84 6.41
CA ILE A 99 -14.39 -3.48 5.74
C ILE A 99 -13.91 -4.27 4.52
N GLY A 100 -13.02 -3.68 3.71
CA GLY A 100 -12.48 -4.34 2.53
C GLY A 100 -11.66 -5.59 2.87
N SER A 101 -10.90 -5.56 3.97
CA SER A 101 -10.06 -6.70 4.37
C SER A 101 -10.92 -7.85 4.90
N ILE A 102 -11.93 -7.54 5.74
CA ILE A 102 -12.90 -8.53 6.22
C ILE A 102 -13.65 -9.16 5.04
N TYR A 103 -14.18 -8.34 4.14
CA TYR A 103 -14.90 -8.82 2.97
C TYR A 103 -14.03 -9.74 2.09
N ARG A 104 -12.78 -9.35 1.81
CA ARG A 104 -11.86 -10.14 1.00
C ARG A 104 -11.46 -11.45 1.70
N TYR A 105 -11.24 -11.40 3.01
CA TYR A 105 -10.88 -12.60 3.77
C TYR A 105 -12.01 -13.64 3.76
N ILE A 106 -13.25 -13.21 3.99
CA ILE A 106 -14.42 -14.11 4.04
C ILE A 106 -14.81 -14.59 2.65
N ASN A 107 -14.94 -13.70 1.67
CA ASN A 107 -15.53 -14.03 0.37
C ASN A 107 -14.49 -14.47 -0.68
N ARG A 108 -13.22 -14.12 -0.49
CA ARG A 108 -12.13 -14.33 -1.45
C ARG A 108 -10.86 -14.83 -0.76
N GLY A 109 -11.00 -15.71 0.24
CA GLY A 109 -9.88 -16.25 1.03
C GLY A 109 -8.70 -16.78 0.21
N PHE A 110 -8.95 -17.48 -0.91
CA PHE A 110 -7.89 -17.97 -1.82
C PHE A 110 -7.05 -16.85 -2.46
N GLN A 111 -7.56 -15.62 -2.54
CA GLN A 111 -6.85 -14.45 -3.06
C GLN A 111 -6.07 -13.70 -1.97
N VAL A 112 -6.13 -14.15 -0.71
CA VAL A 112 -5.32 -13.64 0.40
C VAL A 112 -3.97 -14.37 0.37
N SER A 113 -3.07 -13.88 -0.46
CA SER A 113 -1.75 -14.49 -0.69
C SER A 113 -0.72 -13.44 -1.07
N SER A 114 0.57 -13.76 -0.89
CA SER A 114 1.69 -12.92 -1.32
C SER A 114 1.83 -12.81 -2.84
N LEU A 115 1.18 -13.71 -3.60
CA LEU A 115 1.28 -13.80 -5.07
C LEU A 115 2.75 -13.84 -5.52
N SER A 116 3.51 -14.81 -5.01
CA SER A 116 4.93 -14.96 -5.31
C SER A 116 5.17 -15.22 -6.80
N SER A 117 6.20 -14.58 -7.36
CA SER A 117 6.72 -14.84 -8.71
C SER A 117 8.11 -15.47 -8.69
N GLU A 118 8.50 -16.05 -7.55
CA GLU A 118 9.83 -16.65 -7.35
C GLU A 118 10.11 -17.80 -8.31
N PHE A 119 9.12 -18.66 -8.54
CA PHE A 119 9.25 -19.80 -9.46
C PHE A 119 9.65 -19.37 -10.88
N LEU A 120 9.19 -18.20 -11.33
CA LEU A 120 9.49 -17.70 -12.68
C LEU A 120 10.90 -17.10 -12.80
N GLU A 121 11.41 -16.53 -11.71
CA GLU A 121 12.74 -15.93 -11.62
C GLU A 121 13.12 -15.74 -10.15
N ARG A 122 14.07 -16.54 -9.66
CA ARG A 122 14.50 -16.55 -8.26
C ARG A 122 15.71 -15.66 -7.97
N LYS A 123 16.72 -15.67 -8.85
CA LYS A 123 18.04 -15.08 -8.56
C LYS A 123 17.96 -13.56 -8.35
N LYS A 124 17.28 -12.82 -9.25
CA LYS A 124 17.10 -11.37 -9.10
C LYS A 124 16.05 -11.05 -8.03
N LEU A 125 15.08 -11.94 -7.79
CA LEU A 125 14.10 -11.76 -6.73
C LEU A 125 14.78 -11.69 -5.35
N PHE A 126 15.73 -12.58 -5.05
CA PHE A 126 16.42 -12.60 -3.77
C PHE A 126 17.05 -11.24 -3.42
N TRP A 127 17.86 -10.71 -4.34
CA TRP A 127 18.58 -9.44 -4.14
C TRP A 127 17.66 -8.21 -4.07
N GLY A 128 16.45 -8.26 -4.65
CA GLY A 128 15.47 -7.19 -4.46
C GLY A 128 14.63 -7.37 -3.21
N SER A 129 14.18 -8.60 -2.94
CA SER A 129 13.20 -8.92 -1.91
C SER A 129 13.79 -8.85 -0.51
N GLN A 130 15.01 -9.35 -0.29
CA GLN A 130 15.64 -9.37 1.03
C GLN A 130 15.89 -7.96 1.59
N PRO A 131 16.65 -7.07 0.91
CA PRO A 131 16.85 -5.72 1.42
C PRO A 131 15.54 -4.92 1.52
N PHE A 132 14.59 -5.15 0.60
CA PHE A 132 13.27 -4.52 0.68
C PHE A 132 12.53 -4.91 1.97
N HIS A 133 12.39 -6.20 2.27
CA HIS A 133 11.59 -6.63 3.42
C HIS A 133 12.30 -6.39 4.75
N TYR A 134 13.63 -6.61 4.85
CA TYR A 134 14.34 -6.29 6.09
C TYR A 134 14.31 -4.80 6.41
N GLY A 135 14.52 -3.95 5.40
CA GLY A 135 14.39 -2.51 5.56
C GLY A 135 12.96 -2.10 5.94
N LEU A 136 11.96 -2.64 5.23
CA LEU A 136 10.55 -2.35 5.52
C LEU A 136 10.15 -2.79 6.94
N MET A 137 10.59 -3.96 7.40
CA MET A 137 10.31 -4.45 8.75
C MET A 137 10.93 -3.55 9.82
N TRP A 138 12.19 -3.14 9.66
CA TRP A 138 12.84 -2.21 10.58
C TRP A 138 12.08 -0.89 10.66
N LEU A 139 11.71 -0.31 9.51
CA LEU A 139 10.96 0.94 9.45
C LEU A 139 9.56 0.79 10.05
N PHE A 140 8.83 -0.27 9.70
CA PHE A 140 7.49 -0.53 10.22
C PHE A 140 7.48 -0.65 11.74
N PHE A 141 8.35 -1.49 12.30
CA PHE A 141 8.43 -1.67 13.75
C PHE A 141 9.01 -0.43 14.46
N GLY A 142 9.90 0.32 13.82
CA GLY A 142 10.37 1.61 14.33
C GLY A 142 9.23 2.62 14.48
N HIS A 143 8.41 2.81 13.43
CA HIS A 143 7.23 3.68 13.47
C HIS A 143 6.22 3.19 14.52
N LEU A 144 5.96 1.88 14.55
CA LEU A 144 5.04 1.28 15.51
C LEU A 144 5.51 1.49 16.95
N THR A 145 6.81 1.33 17.22
CA THR A 145 7.41 1.54 18.54
C THR A 145 7.27 2.99 18.98
N ALA A 146 7.53 3.95 18.09
CA ALA A 146 7.38 5.37 18.39
C ALA A 146 5.91 5.75 18.66
N PHE A 147 4.96 5.15 17.94
CA PHE A 147 3.53 5.37 18.17
C PHE A 147 3.02 4.75 19.50
N LEU A 148 3.44 3.52 19.81
CA LEU A 148 3.02 2.80 21.01
C LEU A 148 3.70 3.36 22.27
N PHE A 149 4.99 3.66 22.20
CA PHE A 149 5.83 4.06 23.35
C PHE A 149 6.54 5.41 23.14
N PRO A 150 5.79 6.52 22.88
CA PRO A 150 6.40 7.80 22.53
C PRO A 150 7.29 8.36 23.63
N ARG A 151 6.91 8.20 24.91
CA ARG A 151 7.72 8.66 26.05
C ARG A 151 9.06 7.92 26.13
N SER A 152 9.07 6.62 25.87
CA SER A 152 10.29 5.81 25.88
C SER A 152 11.23 6.21 24.75
N VAL A 153 10.68 6.49 23.56
CA VAL A 153 11.47 7.01 22.43
C VAL A 153 12.05 8.38 22.74
N LEU A 154 11.28 9.30 23.31
CA LEU A 154 11.78 10.62 23.72
C LEU A 154 12.88 10.50 24.79
N ALA A 155 12.71 9.61 25.78
CA ALA A 155 13.72 9.36 26.80
C ALA A 155 15.00 8.74 26.21
N TRP A 156 14.86 7.82 25.24
CA TRP A 156 16.00 7.25 24.51
C TRP A 156 16.76 8.31 23.73
N ASN A 157 16.02 9.18 23.04
CA ASN A 157 16.54 10.28 22.23
C ASN A 157 17.12 11.44 23.06
N GLY A 158 16.90 11.46 24.38
CA GLY A 158 17.48 12.44 25.28
C GLY A 158 19.01 12.37 25.34
N GLU A 159 19.60 11.23 24.95
CA GLU A 159 21.04 11.06 24.79
C GLU A 159 21.43 11.21 23.30
N PRO A 160 22.28 12.17 22.92
CA PRO A 160 22.58 12.46 21.51
C PRO A 160 23.10 11.27 20.72
N VAL A 161 23.94 10.42 21.33
CA VAL A 161 24.49 9.22 20.66
C VAL A 161 23.38 8.22 20.33
N ARG A 162 22.42 8.05 21.24
CA ARG A 162 21.28 7.12 21.07
C ARG A 162 20.31 7.60 19.99
N LEU A 163 20.04 8.90 19.96
CA LEU A 163 19.26 9.55 18.90
C LEU A 163 19.93 9.34 17.53
N LEU A 164 21.23 9.62 17.41
CA LEU A 164 21.97 9.45 16.17
C LEU A 164 21.97 8.00 15.68
N ILE A 165 22.16 7.02 16.57
CA ILE A 165 22.07 5.59 16.21
C ILE A 165 20.70 5.27 15.62
N LEU A 166 19.63 5.77 16.23
CA LEU A 166 18.26 5.49 15.81
C LEU A 166 17.95 6.16 14.45
N GLU A 167 18.31 7.43 14.26
CA GLU A 167 18.12 8.17 13.00
C GLU A 167 18.97 7.56 11.85
N MET A 168 20.25 7.30 12.09
CA MET A 168 21.15 6.73 11.07
C MET A 168 20.76 5.31 10.67
N SER A 169 20.38 4.47 11.65
CA SER A 169 19.89 3.12 11.34
C SER A 169 18.58 3.15 10.56
N ALA A 170 17.61 3.99 10.97
CA ALA A 170 16.37 4.18 10.23
C ALA A 170 16.63 4.66 8.80
N PHE A 171 17.53 5.62 8.60
CA PHE A 171 17.90 6.11 7.27
C PHE A 171 18.57 5.02 6.42
N ALA A 172 19.52 4.26 6.98
CA ALA A 172 20.17 3.16 6.29
C ALA A 172 19.18 2.08 5.83
N PHE A 173 18.24 1.68 6.68
CA PHE A 173 17.18 0.75 6.31
C PHE A 173 16.16 1.35 5.33
N GLY A 174 15.95 2.68 5.36
CA GLY A 174 15.26 3.44 4.32
C GLY A 174 15.90 3.27 2.94
N LEU A 175 17.22 3.45 2.86
CA LEU A 175 17.99 3.25 1.63
C LEU A 175 17.97 1.80 1.17
N ALA A 176 18.10 0.83 2.10
CA ALA A 176 17.98 -0.59 1.78
C ALA A 176 16.60 -0.93 1.20
N THR A 177 15.53 -0.36 1.76
CA THR A 177 14.15 -0.53 1.26
C THR A 177 14.01 0.04 -0.15
N LEU A 178 14.53 1.25 -0.40
CA LEU A 178 14.49 1.88 -1.72
C LEU A 178 15.26 1.05 -2.75
N LEU A 179 16.48 0.62 -2.42
CA LEU A 179 17.31 -0.21 -3.29
C LEU A 179 16.59 -1.50 -3.66
N GLY A 180 16.05 -2.20 -2.66
CA GLY A 180 15.26 -3.41 -2.87
C GLY A 180 14.06 -3.18 -3.78
N LEU A 181 13.31 -2.10 -3.57
CA LEU A 181 12.17 -1.73 -4.42
C LEU A 181 12.59 -1.46 -5.87
N VAL A 182 13.66 -0.69 -6.10
CA VAL A 182 14.18 -0.39 -7.44
C VAL A 182 14.59 -1.68 -8.16
N LEU A 183 15.27 -2.60 -7.47
CA LEU A 183 15.63 -3.91 -8.02
C LEU A 183 14.38 -4.76 -8.36
N LEU A 184 13.34 -4.72 -7.53
CA LEU A 184 12.07 -5.42 -7.78
C LEU A 184 11.32 -4.85 -9.00
N ILE A 185 11.29 -3.52 -9.14
CA ILE A 185 10.70 -2.84 -10.31
C ILE A 185 11.47 -3.22 -11.57
N ARG A 186 12.81 -3.08 -11.55
CA ARG A 186 13.69 -3.46 -12.66
C ARG A 186 13.51 -4.92 -13.06
N ARG A 187 13.40 -5.82 -12.09
CA ARG A 187 13.13 -7.25 -12.33
C ARG A 187 11.80 -7.46 -13.04
N ARG A 188 10.72 -6.82 -12.56
CA ARG A 188 9.37 -7.02 -13.09
C ARG A 188 9.23 -6.48 -14.51
N LEU A 189 9.77 -5.29 -14.78
CA LEU A 189 9.70 -4.66 -16.10
C LEU A 189 10.72 -5.25 -17.09
N GLY A 190 11.83 -5.81 -16.61
CA GLY A 190 12.87 -6.38 -17.47
C GLY A 190 12.71 -7.87 -17.82
N SER A 191 11.82 -8.61 -17.14
CA SER A 191 11.65 -10.05 -17.35
C SER A 191 10.34 -10.38 -18.06
N ARG A 192 10.40 -10.96 -19.27
CA ARG A 192 9.22 -11.39 -20.03
C ARG A 192 8.33 -12.35 -19.23
N LYS A 193 8.93 -13.32 -18.51
CA LYS A 193 8.19 -14.31 -17.71
C LYS A 193 7.39 -13.66 -16.58
N VAL A 194 8.01 -12.75 -15.82
CA VAL A 194 7.35 -12.07 -14.70
C VAL A 194 6.28 -11.10 -15.21
N MET A 195 6.53 -10.46 -16.35
CA MET A 195 5.57 -9.54 -16.98
C MET A 195 4.29 -10.25 -17.44
N MET A 196 4.36 -11.55 -17.78
CA MET A 196 3.17 -12.34 -18.16
C MET A 196 2.16 -12.54 -17.02
N VAL A 197 2.62 -12.52 -15.75
CA VAL A 197 1.77 -12.69 -14.56
C VAL A 197 1.57 -11.38 -13.79
N THR A 198 2.02 -10.26 -14.35
CA THR A 198 1.87 -8.93 -13.76
C THR A 198 0.49 -8.37 -14.08
N ASN A 199 -0.05 -7.57 -13.16
CA ASN A 199 -1.31 -6.83 -13.34
C ASN A 199 -1.13 -5.33 -13.04
N ARG A 200 -2.18 -4.52 -13.27
CA ARG A 200 -2.15 -3.06 -13.02
C ARG A 200 -1.97 -2.71 -11.55
N MET A 201 -2.52 -3.51 -10.63
CA MET A 201 -2.39 -3.29 -9.18
C MET A 201 -0.96 -3.49 -8.70
N ASP A 202 -0.19 -4.39 -9.32
CA ASP A 202 1.25 -4.54 -9.03
C ASP A 202 2.02 -3.25 -9.37
N MET A 203 1.66 -2.59 -10.48
CA MET A 203 2.28 -1.31 -10.88
C MET A 203 1.90 -0.19 -9.92
N LEU A 204 0.61 -0.11 -9.54
CA LEU A 204 0.14 0.83 -8.54
C LEU A 204 0.88 0.66 -7.21
N VAL A 205 1.03 -0.58 -6.72
CA VAL A 205 1.78 -0.89 -5.50
C VAL A 205 3.21 -0.37 -5.57
N TYR A 206 3.91 -0.58 -6.68
CA TYR A 206 5.27 -0.05 -6.84
C TYR A 206 5.33 1.46 -6.83
N VAL A 207 4.41 2.14 -7.50
CA VAL A 207 4.36 3.61 -7.51
C VAL A 207 4.07 4.17 -6.12
N VAL A 208 3.10 3.59 -5.41
CA VAL A 208 2.72 4.04 -4.06
C VAL A 208 3.86 3.82 -3.07
N LEU A 209 4.54 2.67 -3.11
CA LEU A 209 5.73 2.44 -2.28
C LEU A 209 6.87 3.39 -2.63
N LEU A 210 7.07 3.70 -3.92
CA LEU A 210 8.08 4.66 -4.34
C LEU A 210 7.80 6.04 -3.73
N VAL A 211 6.55 6.51 -3.80
CA VAL A 211 6.13 7.78 -3.18
C VAL A 211 6.34 7.74 -1.67
N GLN A 212 5.95 6.65 -0.98
CA GLN A 212 6.12 6.51 0.47
C GLN A 212 7.59 6.54 0.88
N ILE A 213 8.44 5.76 0.22
CA ILE A 213 9.85 5.64 0.59
C ILE A 213 10.61 6.91 0.24
N LEU A 214 10.38 7.50 -0.94
CA LEU A 214 11.04 8.75 -1.34
C LEU A 214 10.62 9.91 -0.43
N SER A 215 9.32 10.07 -0.15
CA SER A 215 8.87 11.09 0.81
C SER A 215 9.47 10.89 2.20
N GLY A 216 9.60 9.64 2.67
CA GLY A 216 10.21 9.33 3.96
C GLY A 216 11.72 9.66 4.01
N LEU A 217 12.46 9.32 2.96
CA LEU A 217 13.88 9.67 2.84
C LEU A 217 14.09 11.19 2.72
N ILE A 218 13.23 11.88 1.98
CA ILE A 218 13.24 13.36 1.92
C ILE A 218 12.99 13.92 3.32
N VAL A 219 12.01 13.39 4.06
CA VAL A 219 11.73 13.83 5.44
C VAL A 219 12.95 13.59 6.33
N ALA A 220 13.59 12.43 6.26
CA ALA A 220 14.77 12.10 7.06
C ALA A 220 15.98 13.03 6.80
N VAL A 221 16.15 13.50 5.56
CA VAL A 221 17.26 14.42 5.19
C VAL A 221 16.91 15.88 5.45
N ALA A 222 15.66 16.29 5.17
CA ALA A 222 15.25 17.69 5.24
C ALA A 222 14.74 18.10 6.63
N ASN A 223 14.28 17.15 7.45
CA ASN A 223 13.69 17.40 8.76
C ASN A 223 14.39 16.53 9.81
N ASN A 224 15.50 17.07 10.32
CA ASN A 224 16.31 16.40 11.34
C ASN A 224 15.47 16.01 12.57
N TRP A 225 15.93 14.97 13.26
CA TRP A 225 15.33 14.49 14.51
C TRP A 225 13.89 14.00 14.33
N GLY A 226 13.66 13.36 13.18
CA GLY A 226 12.45 12.64 12.77
C GLY A 226 11.72 11.96 13.91
N THR A 227 12.49 11.19 14.66
CA THR A 227 12.00 10.25 15.67
C THR A 227 11.51 10.97 16.92
N SER A 228 12.09 12.11 17.26
CA SER A 228 11.66 12.95 18.38
C SER A 228 10.36 13.69 18.06
N TRP A 229 10.29 14.40 16.94
CA TRP A 229 9.06 15.12 16.58
C TRP A 229 7.93 14.18 16.12
N PHE A 230 8.24 12.97 15.63
CA PHE A 230 7.22 11.94 15.42
C PHE A 230 6.56 11.55 16.74
N ALA A 231 7.35 11.31 17.79
CA ALA A 231 6.83 10.95 19.10
C ALA A 231 6.07 12.10 19.78
N SER A 232 6.48 13.36 19.58
CA SER A 232 5.88 14.52 20.25
C SER A 232 4.71 15.18 19.48
N ALA A 233 4.68 15.11 18.14
CA ALA A 233 3.67 15.78 17.32
C ALA A 233 2.80 14.81 16.51
N ILE A 234 3.39 13.82 15.83
CA ILE A 234 2.62 12.88 14.99
C ILE A 234 1.86 11.88 15.85
N THR A 235 2.47 11.38 16.93
CA THR A 235 1.85 10.37 17.80
C THR A 235 0.58 10.90 18.49
N PRO A 236 0.56 12.10 19.10
CA PRO A 236 -0.69 12.69 19.60
C PRO A 236 -1.76 12.84 18.53
N TYR A 237 -1.40 13.35 17.34
CA TYR A 237 -2.34 13.43 16.21
C TYR A 237 -2.91 12.04 15.85
N MET A 238 -2.08 11.01 15.69
CA MET A 238 -2.55 9.67 15.37
C MET A 238 -3.48 9.12 16.47
N ARG A 239 -3.16 9.33 17.75
CA ARG A 239 -4.03 8.93 18.86
C ARG A 239 -5.36 9.67 18.83
N SER A 240 -5.36 10.95 18.47
CA SER A 240 -6.57 11.78 18.35
C SER A 240 -7.54 11.26 17.27
N ILE A 241 -7.01 10.70 16.17
CA ILE A 241 -7.80 10.03 15.12
C ILE A 241 -8.49 8.79 15.69
N PHE A 242 -7.76 7.95 16.44
CA PHE A 242 -8.36 6.76 17.10
C PHE A 242 -9.33 7.13 18.24
N ALA A 243 -9.18 8.31 18.83
CA ALA A 243 -10.08 8.86 19.83
C ALA A 243 -11.31 9.58 19.21
N PHE A 244 -11.45 9.59 17.89
CA PHE A 244 -12.51 10.29 17.16
C PHE A 244 -12.60 11.80 17.45
N ASN A 245 -11.51 12.41 17.89
CA ASN A 245 -11.39 13.85 18.12
C ASN A 245 -10.08 14.37 17.50
N PRO A 246 -10.03 14.52 16.17
CA PRO A 246 -8.81 14.77 15.42
C PRO A 246 -8.20 16.13 15.74
N ASP A 247 -7.03 16.15 16.37
CA ASP A 247 -6.23 17.35 16.62
C ASP A 247 -5.16 17.50 15.54
N VAL A 248 -5.43 18.40 14.59
CA VAL A 248 -4.55 18.66 13.45
C VAL A 248 -3.61 19.84 13.66
N ALA A 249 -3.65 20.54 14.80
CA ALA A 249 -2.95 21.81 14.98
C ALA A 249 -1.44 21.65 14.73
N ALA A 250 -0.81 20.68 15.41
CA ALA A 250 0.61 20.40 15.25
C ALA A 250 0.98 19.94 13.82
N VAL A 251 0.17 19.06 13.21
CA VAL A 251 0.51 18.44 11.92
C VAL A 251 0.22 19.33 10.72
N SER A 252 -0.72 20.26 10.83
CA SER A 252 -1.05 21.22 9.77
C SER A 252 0.10 22.18 9.48
N ALA A 253 0.86 22.53 10.51
CA ALA A 253 2.03 23.41 10.46
C ALA A 253 3.31 22.72 9.94
N LEU A 254 3.29 21.38 9.83
CA LEU A 254 4.45 20.65 9.33
C LEU A 254 4.68 20.90 7.84
N PRO A 255 5.94 20.76 7.37
CA PRO A 255 6.26 20.88 5.95
C PRO A 255 5.43 19.92 5.09
N TRP A 256 5.15 20.33 3.86
CA TRP A 256 4.35 19.54 2.93
C TRP A 256 4.92 18.13 2.70
N THR A 257 6.24 17.94 2.81
CA THR A 257 6.89 16.64 2.67
C THR A 257 6.46 15.65 3.75
N VAL A 258 6.31 16.11 5.00
CA VAL A 258 5.81 15.31 6.12
C VAL A 258 4.33 15.00 5.92
N LYS A 259 3.52 16.01 5.54
CA LYS A 259 2.09 15.82 5.22
C LYS A 259 1.89 14.84 4.07
N MET A 260 2.74 14.90 3.04
CA MET A 260 2.73 13.95 1.92
C MET A 260 3.07 12.54 2.38
N HIS A 261 4.10 12.36 3.21
CA HIS A 261 4.47 11.05 3.76
C HIS A 261 3.35 10.43 4.60
N MET A 262 2.67 11.26 5.42
CA MET A 262 1.50 10.84 6.19
C MET A 262 0.32 10.47 5.29
N PHE A 263 0.03 11.31 4.30
CA PHE A 263 -1.05 11.05 3.34
C PHE A 263 -0.82 9.75 2.57
N SER A 264 0.40 9.52 2.06
CA SER A 264 0.73 8.28 1.36
C SER A 264 0.71 7.05 2.28
N ALA A 265 1.00 7.20 3.58
CA ALA A 265 0.86 6.11 4.55
C ALA A 265 -0.60 5.67 4.71
N PHE A 266 -1.54 6.62 4.86
CA PHE A 266 -2.97 6.31 4.88
C PHE A 266 -3.47 5.78 3.53
N PHE A 267 -2.92 6.27 2.41
CA PHE A 267 -3.24 5.72 1.10
C PHE A 267 -2.81 4.25 0.96
N ILE A 268 -1.63 3.88 1.48
CA ILE A 268 -1.20 2.47 1.57
C ILE A 268 -2.25 1.66 2.32
N ILE A 269 -2.67 2.11 3.50
CA ILE A 269 -3.69 1.44 4.33
C ILE A 269 -4.98 1.23 3.53
N ALA A 270 -5.47 2.26 2.85
CA ALA A 270 -6.70 2.21 2.07
C ALA A 270 -6.66 1.17 0.93
N ILE A 271 -5.49 0.96 0.30
CA ILE A 271 -5.36 0.02 -0.83
C ILE A 271 -5.01 -1.41 -0.43
N ILE A 272 -4.71 -1.68 0.86
CA ILE A 272 -4.43 -3.04 1.36
C ILE A 272 -5.46 -4.08 0.89
N PRO A 273 -6.78 -3.87 1.05
CA PRO A 273 -7.77 -4.89 0.69
C PRO A 273 -7.84 -5.19 -0.80
N PHE A 274 -7.33 -4.31 -1.67
CA PHE A 274 -7.41 -4.48 -3.13
C PHE A 274 -6.10 -4.92 -3.77
N THR A 275 -5.01 -4.95 -3.00
CA THR A 275 -3.67 -5.20 -3.50
C THR A 275 -3.06 -6.46 -2.91
N ARG A 276 -1.84 -6.78 -3.33
CA ARG A 276 -1.07 -7.85 -2.70
C ARG A 276 -0.66 -7.53 -1.26
N PHE A 277 -0.76 -6.29 -0.77
CA PHE A 277 -0.40 -5.94 0.61
C PHE A 277 -1.18 -6.72 1.66
N ILE A 278 -2.35 -7.28 1.34
CA ILE A 278 -3.11 -8.14 2.24
C ILE A 278 -2.28 -9.28 2.86
N HIS A 279 -1.21 -9.74 2.19
CA HIS A 279 -0.31 -10.77 2.72
C HIS A 279 0.34 -10.40 4.06
N PHE A 280 0.48 -9.10 4.35
CA PHE A 280 0.98 -8.63 5.64
C PHE A 280 0.05 -9.04 6.81
N LEU A 281 -1.26 -9.13 6.59
CA LEU A 281 -2.22 -9.52 7.63
C LEU A 281 -2.20 -11.02 7.96
N VAL A 282 -1.57 -11.83 7.13
CA VAL A 282 -1.49 -13.30 7.28
C VAL A 282 -0.06 -13.75 7.50
N ALA A 283 0.72 -12.96 8.24
CA ALA A 283 2.05 -13.35 8.69
C ALA A 283 1.95 -14.65 9.53
N PRO A 284 2.72 -15.70 9.21
CA PRO A 284 2.59 -17.01 9.84
C PRO A 284 3.29 -17.05 11.21
N ILE A 285 2.89 -16.17 12.13
CA ILE A 285 3.46 -16.06 13.48
C ILE A 285 3.13 -17.32 14.30
N ASP A 286 1.96 -17.92 14.05
CA ASP A 286 1.52 -19.18 14.66
C ASP A 286 2.45 -20.36 14.36
N TYR A 287 3.18 -20.32 13.24
CA TYR A 287 4.11 -21.37 12.84
C TYR A 287 5.24 -21.58 13.86
N ILE A 288 5.57 -20.57 14.66
CA ILE A 288 6.63 -20.63 15.69
C ILE A 288 6.33 -21.71 16.74
N TRP A 289 5.04 -21.94 17.05
CA TRP A 289 4.60 -22.88 18.07
C TRP A 289 3.65 -23.97 17.52
N ARG A 290 3.44 -24.02 16.20
CA ARG A 290 2.60 -25.05 15.57
C ARG A 290 3.36 -26.36 15.47
N GLY A 291 2.71 -27.47 15.85
CA GLY A 291 3.26 -28.80 15.62
C GLY A 291 3.53 -29.08 14.13
N TYR A 292 4.60 -29.84 13.83
CA TYR A 292 4.99 -30.17 12.45
C TYR A 292 3.87 -30.87 11.67
N GLN A 293 3.19 -31.81 12.33
CA GLN A 293 2.08 -32.55 11.73
C GLN A 293 0.75 -31.97 12.17
N VAL A 294 -0.02 -31.45 11.20
CA VAL A 294 -1.39 -30.98 11.41
C VAL A 294 -2.35 -32.02 10.83
N VAL A 295 -3.07 -32.73 11.70
CA VAL A 295 -4.07 -33.71 11.28
C VAL A 295 -5.45 -33.07 11.31
N ILE A 296 -6.05 -32.88 10.12
CA ILE A 296 -7.42 -32.39 9.98
C ILE A 296 -8.33 -33.61 9.77
N TRP A 297 -9.13 -33.92 10.77
CA TRP A 297 -10.09 -35.02 10.69
C TRP A 297 -11.33 -34.57 9.92
N ASN A 298 -11.66 -35.26 8.82
CA ASN A 298 -12.87 -34.98 8.02
C ASN A 298 -14.11 -35.76 8.51
N TRP A 299 -14.07 -36.30 9.75
CA TRP A 299 -15.19 -37.00 10.36
C TRP A 299 -15.64 -36.33 11.66
N SER A 300 -16.91 -36.49 12.01
CA SER A 300 -17.45 -36.03 13.29
C SER A 300 -16.79 -36.78 14.45
N ARG A 301 -16.10 -36.07 15.35
CA ARG A 301 -15.54 -36.66 16.59
C ARG A 301 -16.61 -37.30 17.49
N LYS A 302 -17.89 -36.97 17.29
CA LYS A 302 -19.02 -37.59 18.01
C LYS A 302 -19.50 -38.90 17.35
N ALA A 303 -19.10 -39.15 16.10
CA ALA A 303 -19.36 -40.40 15.40
C ALA A 303 -18.29 -41.47 15.69
N ILE A 304 -17.57 -41.35 16.82
CA ILE A 304 -16.78 -42.46 17.36
C ILE A 304 -17.77 -43.61 17.53
N ARG A 305 -17.74 -44.54 16.57
CA ARG A 305 -18.36 -45.84 16.73
C ARG A 305 -17.76 -46.42 18.00
N SER A 306 -18.60 -46.64 19.01
CA SER A 306 -18.35 -47.61 20.06
C SER A 306 -18.33 -49.00 19.43
N SER A 307 -17.36 -49.25 18.55
CA SER A 307 -17.06 -50.58 18.06
C SER A 307 -16.46 -51.35 19.24
N GLY A 308 -17.31 -51.99 20.03
CA GLY A 308 -16.91 -52.95 21.07
C GLY A 308 -16.25 -54.20 20.49
N SER A 309 -16.24 -54.38 19.17
CA SER A 309 -15.47 -55.42 18.50
C SER A 309 -14.01 -55.00 18.36
N TYR A 310 -13.24 -55.21 19.43
CA TYR A 310 -11.80 -55.38 19.32
C TYR A 310 -11.56 -56.71 18.59
N PHE A 311 -11.13 -56.66 17.32
CA PHE A 311 -10.55 -57.83 16.66
C PHE A 311 -9.06 -57.88 17.02
N PRO A 312 -8.62 -58.75 17.93
CA PRO A 312 -7.20 -58.96 18.13
C PRO A 312 -6.63 -59.48 16.82
N GLY A 313 -5.83 -58.66 16.13
CA GLY A 313 -5.06 -59.10 14.98
C GLY A 313 -4.21 -60.31 15.39
N LYS A 314 -4.15 -61.34 14.54
CA LYS A 314 -3.36 -62.54 14.81
C LYS A 314 -1.89 -62.11 14.90
N LYS A 315 -1.26 -62.31 16.06
CA LYS A 315 0.16 -62.01 16.28
C LYS A 315 0.98 -62.81 15.27
N GLY A 316 1.81 -62.14 14.48
CA GLY A 316 2.67 -62.82 13.52
C GLY A 316 3.53 -63.85 14.24
N MET A 317 3.36 -65.12 13.91
CA MET A 317 4.30 -66.16 14.30
C MET A 317 5.49 -66.05 13.36
N ASN A 318 6.58 -65.48 13.85
CA ASN A 318 7.86 -65.58 13.17
C ASN A 318 8.26 -67.06 13.26
N HIS A 319 8.21 -67.74 12.11
CA HIS A 319 8.90 -69.00 11.86
C HIS A 319 10.13 -68.68 11.02
#